data_AF-A0A9R0VEU1-F1
#
_entry.id   AF-A0A9R0VEU1-F1
#
_cell.length_a   1.000
_cell.length_b   1.000
_cell.length_c   1.000
_cell.angle_alpha   90.00
_cell.angle_beta   90.00
_cell.angle_gamma   90.00
#
_symmetry.space_group_name_H-M   'P 1'
#
loop_
_entity.id
_entity.type
_entity.pdbx_description
1 polymer ?
#
loop_
_entity_poly.entity_id
_entity_poly.type
_entity_poly.pdbx_seq_one_letter_code
_entity_poly.pdbx_strand_id
1 'polypeptide(L)'
;MLPEWMVDAPPHLARDWHVSARPAGKRCMVVSSNGITISRLRNGTILHRFPSALPNGSKKGLSGPASSYSILDCIFHEPDETYYIVDMICWRGYSLYDCTAEFRFFWVNSKLTETSAGDPPSAYHRYRFSVVPMYESTLDGLQTAYSGSTPYVKDGLLFYNRHAHYQAGITPLTLVWKDNTCSQYLLDTDSEGQVPTEQHVVLELQEDGKLVTSDDPPIAFGSLDNEFIQKSNLRPGNLLRFSVRDESVKLVDGKMEIGELQLAGKLNRSRTFADSHSKVLFQYAARHAPLRIEDLVASVQSNSMEIESTDIEMQVIQG
;
A
#
# COMPACT_ATOMS: atom_id res chain seq x y z
N MET A 1 6.76 2.90 3.17
CA MET A 1 6.36 1.50 3.36
C MET A 1 5.28 1.13 2.35
N LEU A 2 5.60 0.34 1.35
CA LEU A 2 4.66 -0.09 0.30
C LEU A 2 4.12 -1.47 0.64
N PRO A 3 2.79 -1.68 0.62
CA PRO A 3 2.23 -2.97 0.94
C PRO A 3 2.53 -4.00 -0.14
N GLU A 4 2.72 -5.23 0.28
CA GLU A 4 2.52 -6.38 -0.59
C GLU A 4 1.03 -6.63 -0.82
N TRP A 5 0.69 -7.33 -1.89
CA TRP A 5 -0.69 -7.73 -2.16
C TRP A 5 -0.98 -9.05 -1.43
N MET A 6 -2.07 -9.08 -0.67
CA MET A 6 -2.47 -10.22 0.14
C MET A 6 -3.07 -11.32 -0.73
N VAL A 7 -2.36 -12.44 -0.85
CA VAL A 7 -2.81 -13.63 -1.59
C VAL A 7 -3.29 -14.75 -0.65
N ASP A 8 -2.80 -14.72 0.59
CA ASP A 8 -3.16 -15.59 1.70
C ASP A 8 -3.30 -14.76 2.98
N ALA A 9 -4.09 -15.26 3.93
CA ALA A 9 -4.25 -14.61 5.23
C ALA A 9 -2.97 -14.80 6.07
N PRO A 10 -2.37 -13.73 6.62
CA PRO A 10 -1.16 -13.87 7.40
C PRO A 10 -1.44 -14.60 8.72
N PRO A 11 -0.42 -15.27 9.29
CA PRO A 11 -0.57 -15.90 10.60
C PRO A 11 -0.91 -14.86 11.65
N HIS A 12 -1.69 -15.29 12.65
CA HIS A 12 -2.10 -14.47 13.79
C HIS A 12 -2.76 -13.14 13.40
N LEU A 13 -3.50 -13.10 12.27
CA LEU A 13 -4.21 -11.94 11.75
C LEU A 13 -4.92 -11.12 12.85
N ALA A 14 -5.76 -11.77 13.67
CA ALA A 14 -6.51 -11.11 14.75
C ALA A 14 -5.63 -10.44 15.82
N ARG A 15 -4.46 -11.01 16.12
CA ARG A 15 -3.60 -10.61 17.25
C ARG A 15 -2.54 -9.60 16.84
N ASP A 16 -1.92 -9.83 15.68
CA ASP A 16 -0.67 -9.17 15.29
C ASP A 16 -0.88 -8.11 14.22
N TRP A 17 -2.12 -7.88 13.76
CA TRP A 17 -2.42 -6.97 12.65
C TRP A 17 -3.54 -5.98 12.96
N HIS A 18 -3.37 -4.76 12.46
CA HIS A 18 -4.46 -3.80 12.30
C HIS A 18 -5.02 -3.84 10.88
N VAL A 19 -6.27 -3.44 10.72
CA VAL A 19 -6.98 -3.33 9.43
C VAL A 19 -7.64 -1.95 9.30
N SER A 20 -7.67 -1.42 8.08
CA SER A 20 -8.36 -0.17 7.77
C SER A 20 -9.03 -0.21 6.40
N ALA A 21 -10.10 0.57 6.24
CA ALA A 21 -10.73 0.83 4.96
C ALA A 21 -9.85 1.77 4.14
N ARG A 22 -9.19 1.28 3.09
CA ARG A 22 -8.23 2.07 2.31
C ARG A 22 -8.98 3.07 1.42
N PRO A 23 -8.69 4.39 1.49
CA PRO A 23 -9.24 5.35 0.53
C PRO A 23 -8.76 5.10 -0.90
N ALA A 24 -9.65 5.32 -1.87
CA ALA A 24 -9.26 5.55 -3.25
C ALA A 24 -8.45 6.85 -3.37
N GLY A 25 -7.53 6.92 -4.32
CA GLY A 25 -6.80 8.15 -4.61
C GLY A 25 -5.30 7.97 -4.82
N LYS A 26 -4.58 9.09 -4.80
CA LYS A 26 -3.15 9.15 -5.09
C LYS A 26 -2.35 9.05 -3.80
N ARG A 27 -1.71 7.91 -3.56
CA ARG A 27 -0.76 7.76 -2.44
C ARG A 27 0.44 8.69 -2.63
N CYS A 28 0.79 9.44 -1.59
CA CYS A 28 1.81 10.47 -1.64
C CYS A 28 2.48 10.68 -0.28
N MET A 29 3.73 11.09 -0.32
CA MET A 29 4.47 11.59 0.84
C MET A 29 4.19 13.08 1.03
N VAL A 30 3.72 13.49 2.20
CA VAL A 30 3.49 14.90 2.54
C VAL A 30 4.58 15.37 3.49
N VAL A 31 5.25 16.46 3.12
CA VAL A 31 6.31 17.08 3.93
C VAL A 31 5.93 18.52 4.23
N SER A 32 5.84 18.88 5.52
CA SER A 32 5.67 20.26 5.98
C SER A 32 6.97 20.79 6.60
N SER A 33 7.47 21.90 6.07
CA SER A 33 8.71 22.53 6.54
C SER A 33 8.83 23.95 5.98
N ASN A 34 9.55 24.84 6.69
CA ASN A 34 9.87 26.19 6.22
C ASN A 34 8.65 27.01 5.75
N GLY A 35 7.50 26.83 6.41
CA GLY A 35 6.28 27.58 6.13
C GLY A 35 5.52 27.14 4.87
N ILE A 36 5.81 25.95 4.33
CA ILE A 36 5.08 25.36 3.20
C ILE A 36 4.93 23.84 3.36
N THR A 37 3.89 23.29 2.73
CA THR A 37 3.67 21.85 2.62
C THR A 37 3.81 21.41 1.18
N ILE A 38 4.49 20.29 0.94
CA ILE A 38 4.69 19.72 -0.38
C ILE A 38 4.32 18.24 -0.34
N SER A 39 3.42 17.82 -1.22
CA SER A 39 3.09 16.41 -1.44
C SER A 39 3.82 15.87 -2.68
N ARG A 40 4.35 14.66 -2.61
CA ARG A 40 5.06 13.98 -3.71
C ARG A 40 4.53 12.58 -3.92
N LEU A 41 4.35 12.21 -5.19
CA LEU A 41 4.00 10.86 -5.59
C LEU A 41 5.19 9.90 -5.37
N ARG A 42 4.93 8.59 -5.50
CA ARG A 42 5.96 7.54 -5.37
C ARG A 42 7.17 7.77 -6.27
N ASN A 43 6.97 8.32 -7.47
CA ASN A 43 8.04 8.64 -8.42
C ASN A 43 8.79 9.96 -8.10
N GLY A 44 8.52 10.59 -6.96
CA GLY A 44 9.13 11.85 -6.53
C GLY A 44 8.53 13.11 -7.17
N THR A 45 7.64 12.98 -8.16
CA THR A 45 6.97 14.12 -8.78
C THR A 45 6.11 14.83 -7.76
N ILE A 46 6.17 16.16 -7.76
CA ILE A 46 5.36 16.98 -6.86
C ILE A 46 3.92 16.92 -7.31
N LEU A 47 3.04 16.49 -6.41
CA LEU A 47 1.61 16.54 -6.61
C LEU A 47 1.13 17.97 -6.32
N HIS A 48 1.38 18.50 -5.12
CA HIS A 48 0.98 19.86 -4.75
C HIS A 48 2.04 20.59 -3.91
N ARG A 49 2.00 21.94 -3.98
CA ARG A 49 2.67 22.87 -3.05
C ARG A 49 1.61 23.79 -2.46
N PHE A 50 1.45 23.80 -1.14
CA PHE A 50 0.34 24.50 -0.49
C PHE A 50 0.65 24.87 0.97
N PRO A 51 0.00 25.91 1.52
CA PRO A 51 0.04 26.14 2.95
C PRO A 51 -0.87 25.14 3.67
N SER A 52 -0.42 24.62 4.81
CA SER A 52 -1.23 23.76 5.68
C SER A 52 -1.13 24.17 7.15
N ALA A 53 -2.08 23.68 7.95
CA ALA A 53 -2.06 23.80 9.40
C ALA A 53 -1.23 22.70 10.09
N LEU A 54 -0.50 21.88 9.32
CA LEU A 54 0.53 21.01 9.89
C LEU A 54 1.69 21.87 10.46
N PRO A 55 2.47 21.34 11.41
CA PRO A 55 3.61 22.07 11.95
C PRO A 55 4.57 22.56 10.85
N ASN A 56 4.87 23.85 10.85
CA ASN A 56 5.67 24.56 9.83
C ASN A 56 5.15 24.41 8.39
N GLY A 57 3.88 24.06 8.22
CA GLY A 57 3.23 23.92 6.92
C GLY A 57 2.76 25.23 6.31
N SER A 58 2.78 26.33 7.07
CA SER A 58 2.41 27.68 6.62
C SER A 58 3.23 28.76 7.35
N LYS A 59 3.31 29.96 6.77
CA LYS A 59 3.98 31.12 7.40
C LYS A 59 3.31 31.57 8.72
N LYS A 60 2.02 31.29 8.91
CA LYS A 60 1.28 31.63 10.14
C LYS A 60 1.53 30.61 11.26
N GLY A 61 1.79 29.35 10.90
CA GLY A 61 2.02 28.24 11.81
C GLY A 61 3.48 28.00 12.18
N LEU A 62 4.35 29.01 12.02
CA LEU A 62 5.74 28.98 12.48
C LEU A 62 5.74 28.99 14.02
N SER A 63 5.62 27.81 14.62
CA SER A 63 5.74 27.60 16.07
C SER A 63 6.75 26.49 16.28
N GLY A 64 7.89 26.82 16.90
CA GLY A 64 9.03 25.93 17.07
C GLY A 64 10.24 26.29 16.20
N PRO A 65 11.33 25.51 16.28
CA PRO A 65 12.55 25.78 15.53
C PRO A 65 12.30 25.78 14.02
N ALA A 66 12.90 26.73 13.30
CA ALA A 66 12.77 26.83 11.84
C ALA A 66 13.19 25.54 11.10
N SER A 67 14.05 24.73 11.71
CA SER A 67 14.52 23.44 11.18
C SER A 67 13.55 22.27 11.39
N SER A 68 12.46 22.44 12.14
CA SER A 68 11.53 21.34 12.41
C SER A 68 10.63 21.06 11.20
N TYR A 69 10.38 19.78 10.92
CA TYR A 69 9.58 19.32 9.79
C TYR A 69 8.67 18.16 10.20
N SER A 70 7.63 17.91 9.43
CA SER A 70 6.79 16.71 9.59
C SER A 70 6.69 15.96 8.26
N ILE A 71 6.60 14.64 8.35
CA ILE A 71 6.52 13.72 7.21
C ILE A 71 5.35 12.75 7.46
N LEU A 72 4.37 12.77 6.57
CA LEU A 72 3.18 11.93 6.61
C LEU A 72 3.10 11.08 5.34
N ASP A 73 2.67 9.82 5.48
CA ASP A 73 2.22 9.00 4.35
C ASP A 73 0.70 9.17 4.22
N CYS A 74 0.27 9.68 3.07
CA CYS A 74 -1.12 10.02 2.83
C CYS A 74 -1.65 9.41 1.54
N ILE A 75 -2.96 9.30 1.44
CA ILE A 75 -3.70 9.13 0.19
C ILE A 75 -4.48 10.40 -0.05
N PHE A 76 -4.17 11.11 -1.13
CA PHE A 76 -4.94 12.26 -1.57
C PHE A 76 -6.17 11.77 -2.32
N HIS A 77 -7.34 11.97 -1.72
CA HIS A 77 -8.64 11.68 -2.31
C HIS A 77 -9.13 12.95 -3.02
N GLU A 78 -9.18 12.87 -4.35
CA GLU A 78 -9.44 14.03 -5.22
C GLU A 78 -10.88 14.59 -5.09
N PRO A 79 -11.94 13.77 -4.98
CA PRO A 79 -13.32 14.27 -4.92
C PRO A 79 -13.63 15.20 -3.73
N ASP A 80 -13.04 14.97 -2.56
CA ASP A 80 -13.27 15.79 -1.34
C ASP A 80 -12.05 16.66 -0.97
N GLU A 81 -11.04 16.70 -1.83
CA GLU A 81 -9.76 17.39 -1.67
C GLU A 81 -9.08 17.15 -0.30
N THR A 82 -9.15 15.92 0.22
CA THR A 82 -8.63 15.56 1.55
C THR A 82 -7.41 14.65 1.46
N TYR A 83 -6.39 14.94 2.27
CA TYR A 83 -5.27 14.04 2.53
C TYR A 83 -5.63 13.10 3.69
N TYR A 84 -5.96 11.87 3.35
CA TYR A 84 -6.17 10.82 4.33
C TYR A 84 -4.81 10.28 4.78
N ILE A 85 -4.46 10.47 6.03
CA ILE A 85 -3.19 10.04 6.61
C ILE A 85 -3.30 8.56 6.92
N VAL A 86 -2.47 7.76 6.26
CA VAL A 86 -2.32 6.33 6.54
C VAL A 86 -1.17 6.05 7.50
N ASP A 87 -0.21 6.99 7.58
CA ASP A 87 0.96 6.83 8.44
C ASP A 87 1.65 8.15 8.81
N MET A 88 2.41 8.14 9.90
CA MET A 88 3.24 9.26 10.37
C MET A 88 4.68 8.81 10.60
N ILE A 89 5.60 9.45 9.88
CA ILE A 89 7.01 9.07 9.82
C ILE A 89 7.87 10.02 10.65
N CYS A 90 7.49 11.30 10.67
CA CYS A 90 8.14 12.32 11.47
C CYS A 90 7.14 13.40 11.86
N TRP A 91 7.21 13.89 13.10
CA TRP A 91 6.37 14.98 13.58
C TRP A 91 7.22 16.01 14.32
N ARG A 92 7.24 17.26 13.85
CA ARG A 92 8.04 18.35 14.45
C ARG A 92 9.53 17.99 14.67
N GLY A 93 10.11 17.20 13.76
CA GLY A 93 11.50 16.73 13.85
C GLY A 93 11.69 15.47 14.70
N TYR A 94 10.67 14.97 15.40
CA TYR A 94 10.72 13.68 16.07
C TYR A 94 10.54 12.56 15.05
N SER A 95 11.62 11.81 14.83
CA SER A 95 11.61 10.61 13.99
C SER A 95 10.77 9.51 14.63
N LEU A 96 9.90 8.88 13.85
CA LEU A 96 9.11 7.71 14.26
C LEU A 96 9.48 6.46 13.46
N TYR A 97 10.55 6.50 12.66
CA TYR A 97 10.96 5.37 11.81
C TYR A 97 11.12 4.06 12.59
N ASP A 98 11.77 4.13 13.75
CA ASP A 98 12.06 2.98 14.62
C ASP A 98 10.93 2.67 15.61
N CYS A 99 9.77 3.30 15.45
CA CYS A 99 8.59 3.01 16.26
C CYS A 99 7.69 1.99 15.55
N THR A 100 7.05 1.15 16.36
CA THR A 100 6.04 0.20 15.90
C THR A 100 4.86 0.92 15.23
N ALA A 101 4.18 0.22 14.31
CA ALA A 101 3.01 0.75 13.61
C ALA A 101 1.92 1.16 14.60
N GLU A 102 1.68 0.34 15.62
CA GLU A 102 0.73 0.63 16.70
C GLU A 102 1.03 1.97 17.39
N PHE A 103 2.29 2.22 17.76
CA PHE A 103 2.67 3.50 18.35
C PHE A 103 2.47 4.66 17.38
N ARG A 104 2.85 4.49 16.11
CA ARG A 104 2.67 5.52 15.07
C ARG A 104 1.20 5.87 14.86
N PHE A 105 0.31 4.88 14.89
CA PHE A 105 -1.14 5.07 14.77
C PHE A 105 -1.73 5.79 15.98
N PHE A 106 -1.34 5.41 17.20
CA PHE A 106 -1.70 6.16 18.40
C PHE A 106 -1.23 7.63 18.30
N TRP A 107 0.03 7.82 17.88
CA TRP A 107 0.65 9.13 17.83
C TRP A 107 0.01 10.06 16.81
N VAL A 108 -0.29 9.59 15.60
CA VAL A 108 -0.96 10.41 14.58
C VAL A 108 -2.33 10.89 15.03
N ASN A 109 -3.12 10.01 15.66
CA ASN A 109 -4.43 10.38 16.19
C ASN A 109 -4.32 11.47 17.26
N SER A 110 -3.43 11.29 18.23
CA SER A 110 -3.21 12.28 19.30
C SER A 110 -2.67 13.62 18.76
N LYS A 111 -1.69 13.58 17.84
CA LYS A 111 -1.02 14.79 17.36
C LYS A 111 -1.78 15.57 16.32
N LEU A 112 -2.60 14.91 15.49
CA LEU A 112 -3.42 15.64 14.53
C LEU A 112 -4.50 16.47 15.23
N THR A 113 -5.11 15.96 16.31
CA THR A 113 -6.13 16.69 17.08
C THR A 113 -5.60 17.94 17.78
N GLU A 114 -4.28 18.05 17.99
CA GLU A 114 -3.63 19.25 18.51
C GLU A 114 -3.47 20.35 17.44
N THR A 115 -3.92 20.11 16.20
CA THR A 115 -3.79 21.02 15.07
C THR A 115 -5.15 21.36 14.45
N SER A 116 -5.22 22.47 13.73
CA SER A 116 -6.38 22.82 12.90
C SER A 116 -6.29 22.19 11.49
N ALA A 117 -5.57 21.08 11.33
CA ALA A 117 -5.38 20.45 10.01
C ALA A 117 -6.61 19.67 9.52
N GLY A 118 -7.55 19.35 10.41
CA GLY A 118 -8.86 18.78 10.05
C GLY A 118 -9.93 19.82 9.72
N ASP A 119 -9.66 21.11 9.97
CA ASP A 119 -10.63 22.18 9.79
C ASP A 119 -10.91 22.45 8.29
N PRO A 120 -12.05 23.08 7.94
CA PRO A 120 -12.30 23.49 6.57
C PRO A 120 -11.18 24.36 5.96
N PRO A 121 -10.98 24.31 4.64
CA PRO A 121 -9.94 25.11 3.97
C PRO A 121 -10.00 26.61 4.27
N SER A 122 -8.84 27.24 4.36
CA SER A 122 -8.64 28.68 4.55
C SER A 122 -7.42 29.21 3.78
N ALA A 123 -7.18 30.52 3.82
CA ALA A 123 -6.03 31.14 3.14
C ALA A 123 -4.65 30.55 3.53
N TYR A 124 -4.54 29.97 4.74
CA TYR A 124 -3.29 29.38 5.25
C TYR A 124 -3.37 27.85 5.42
N HIS A 125 -4.44 27.23 4.90
CA HIS A 125 -4.70 25.80 4.99
C HIS A 125 -5.56 25.36 3.80
N ARG A 126 -4.92 24.89 2.71
CA ARG A 126 -5.64 24.62 1.46
C ARG A 126 -6.45 23.31 1.46
N TYR A 127 -5.94 22.27 2.10
CA TYR A 127 -6.48 20.91 2.04
C TYR A 127 -6.63 20.34 3.43
N ARG A 128 -7.75 19.65 3.68
CA ARG A 128 -8.03 18.94 4.92
C ARG A 128 -7.09 17.75 5.09
N PHE A 129 -6.79 17.42 6.34
CA PHE A 129 -6.12 16.20 6.74
C PHE A 129 -7.03 15.41 7.69
N SER A 130 -7.18 14.13 7.43
CA SER A 130 -7.95 13.22 8.29
C SER A 130 -7.17 11.93 8.47
N VAL A 131 -7.14 11.38 9.68
CA VAL A 131 -6.55 10.05 9.91
C VAL A 131 -7.47 8.99 9.33
N VAL A 132 -6.92 7.98 8.66
CA VAL A 132 -7.66 6.76 8.32
C VAL A 132 -7.84 5.93 9.59
N PRO A 133 -9.08 5.59 10.01
CA PRO A 133 -9.30 4.75 11.18
C PRO A 133 -8.61 3.39 11.02
N MET A 134 -7.82 3.02 12.03
CA MET A 134 -7.17 1.72 12.15
C MET A 134 -7.89 0.93 13.24
N TYR A 135 -8.30 -0.28 12.92
CA TYR A 135 -8.97 -1.21 13.85
C TYR A 135 -8.04 -2.38 14.11
N GLU A 136 -8.14 -2.98 15.30
CA GLU A 136 -7.59 -4.31 15.51
C GLU A 136 -8.28 -5.29 14.54
N SER A 137 -7.57 -6.29 14.03
CA SER A 137 -8.16 -7.24 13.06
C SER A 137 -9.03 -8.31 13.72
N THR A 138 -9.78 -7.95 14.77
CA THR A 138 -10.85 -8.78 15.33
C THR A 138 -12.00 -8.90 14.33
N LEU A 139 -12.97 -9.77 14.60
CA LEU A 139 -14.13 -9.92 13.70
C LEU A 139 -14.87 -8.60 13.51
N ASP A 140 -15.08 -7.85 14.61
CA ASP A 140 -15.73 -6.55 14.59
C ASP A 140 -14.91 -5.49 13.85
N GLY A 141 -13.58 -5.45 14.09
CA GLY A 141 -12.70 -4.51 13.40
C GLY A 141 -12.59 -4.77 11.90
N LEU A 142 -12.49 -6.04 11.51
CA LEU A 142 -12.51 -6.46 10.10
C LEU A 142 -13.83 -6.10 9.42
N GLN A 143 -14.97 -6.41 10.07
CA GLN A 143 -16.29 -6.07 9.54
C GLN A 143 -16.50 -4.56 9.44
N THR A 144 -16.02 -3.80 10.43
CA THR A 144 -16.09 -2.34 10.43
C THR A 144 -15.26 -1.74 9.29
N ALA A 145 -14.04 -2.21 9.06
CA ALA A 145 -13.22 -1.77 7.93
C ALA A 145 -13.84 -2.16 6.58
N TYR A 146 -14.33 -3.40 6.46
CA TYR A 146 -14.87 -3.94 5.21
C TYR A 146 -16.20 -3.31 4.82
N SER A 147 -17.19 -3.32 5.71
CA SER A 147 -18.58 -2.92 5.41
C SER A 147 -18.98 -1.57 6.01
N GLY A 148 -18.22 -1.00 6.94
CA GLY A 148 -18.55 0.27 7.59
C GLY A 148 -18.56 1.46 6.63
N SER A 149 -19.35 2.48 6.94
CA SER A 149 -19.42 3.70 6.14
C SER A 149 -18.13 4.52 6.26
N THR A 150 -17.63 5.02 5.13
CA THR A 150 -16.46 5.92 5.06
C THR A 150 -16.84 7.22 4.34
N PRO A 151 -16.17 8.35 4.63
CA PRO A 151 -16.41 9.61 3.93
C PRO A 151 -15.83 9.63 2.50
N TYR A 152 -15.12 8.57 2.10
CA TYR A 152 -14.49 8.38 0.81
C TYR A 152 -14.91 7.06 0.18
N VAL A 153 -14.70 6.95 -1.13
CA VAL A 153 -14.80 5.67 -1.84
C VAL A 153 -13.62 4.79 -1.43
N LYS A 154 -13.91 3.54 -1.02
CA LYS A 154 -12.89 2.57 -0.66
C LYS A 154 -12.18 2.02 -1.91
N ASP A 155 -10.92 1.65 -1.75
CA ASP A 155 -10.11 0.96 -2.74
C ASP A 155 -9.33 -0.18 -2.06
N GLY A 156 -10.07 -1.07 -1.41
CA GLY A 156 -9.54 -2.21 -0.67
C GLY A 156 -9.45 -2.03 0.84
N LEU A 157 -8.82 -3.02 1.46
CA LEU A 157 -8.39 -3.01 2.86
C LEU A 157 -6.87 -2.90 2.94
N LEU A 158 -6.39 -2.22 3.98
CA LEU A 158 -4.97 -2.09 4.27
C LEU A 158 -4.69 -2.66 5.65
N PHE A 159 -3.79 -3.63 5.71
CA PHE A 159 -3.37 -4.31 6.92
C PHE A 159 -1.95 -3.92 7.31
N TYR A 160 -1.72 -3.75 8.59
CA TYR A 160 -0.39 -3.43 9.14
C TYR A 160 -0.08 -4.37 10.28
N ASN A 161 1.08 -5.03 10.23
CA ASN A 161 1.57 -5.74 11.39
C ASN A 161 1.86 -4.72 12.51
N ARG A 162 1.35 -4.98 13.71
CA ARG A 162 1.41 -4.10 14.89
C ARG A 162 2.83 -3.67 15.22
N HIS A 163 3.78 -4.59 15.06
CA HIS A 163 5.18 -4.41 15.43
C HIS A 163 6.03 -3.84 14.29
N ALA A 164 5.46 -3.60 13.10
CA ALA A 164 6.21 -3.12 11.95
C ALA A 164 6.83 -1.73 12.20
N HIS A 165 8.14 -1.63 12.03
CA HIS A 165 8.80 -0.34 11.89
C HIS A 165 8.56 0.25 10.51
N TYR A 166 8.67 1.57 10.35
CA TYR A 166 8.47 2.16 9.03
C TYR A 166 9.71 1.90 8.15
N GLN A 167 9.53 1.10 7.10
CA GLN A 167 10.58 0.83 6.11
C GLN A 167 10.23 1.44 4.74
N ALA A 168 11.23 1.96 4.04
CA ALA A 168 11.07 2.35 2.63
C ALA A 168 11.15 1.12 1.72
N GLY A 169 10.33 1.08 0.67
CA GLY A 169 10.22 -0.09 -0.21
C GLY A 169 9.02 -0.99 0.11
N ILE A 170 8.94 -2.11 -0.60
CA ILE A 170 7.93 -3.16 -0.43
C ILE A 170 8.22 -3.91 0.88
N THR A 171 7.19 -4.28 1.62
CA THR A 171 7.34 -5.08 2.83
C THR A 171 6.17 -6.04 3.00
N PRO A 172 6.43 -7.26 3.51
CA PRO A 172 5.35 -8.19 3.87
C PRO A 172 4.61 -7.76 5.13
N LEU A 173 5.14 -6.81 5.92
CA LEU A 173 4.52 -6.34 7.17
C LEU A 173 3.41 -5.30 6.95
N THR A 174 3.08 -5.01 5.69
CA THR A 174 1.93 -4.21 5.30
C THR A 174 1.31 -4.87 4.09
N LEU A 175 0.00 -5.12 4.14
CA LEU A 175 -0.69 -5.86 3.10
C LEU A 175 -1.87 -5.07 2.55
N VAL A 176 -2.11 -5.16 1.25
CA VAL A 176 -3.32 -4.65 0.61
C VAL A 176 -4.14 -5.81 0.08
N TRP A 177 -5.42 -5.83 0.43
CA TRP A 177 -6.38 -6.81 -0.05
C TRP A 177 -7.54 -6.10 -0.74
N LYS A 178 -8.12 -6.73 -1.76
CA LYS A 178 -9.27 -6.19 -2.50
C LYS A 178 -10.22 -7.30 -2.90
N ASP A 179 -11.49 -6.94 -2.99
CA ASP A 179 -12.52 -7.65 -3.73
C ASP A 179 -13.41 -6.65 -4.49
N ASN A 180 -14.45 -7.15 -5.16
CA ASN A 180 -15.40 -6.32 -5.91
C ASN A 180 -16.34 -5.50 -5.00
N THR A 181 -16.41 -5.80 -3.71
CA THR A 181 -17.28 -5.09 -2.75
C THR A 181 -16.59 -3.83 -2.23
N CYS A 182 -15.29 -3.92 -1.92
CA CYS A 182 -14.52 -2.82 -1.32
C CYS A 182 -13.62 -2.05 -2.30
N SER A 183 -13.59 -2.45 -3.58
CA SER A 183 -12.80 -1.79 -4.62
C SER A 183 -13.52 -1.77 -5.97
N GLN A 184 -13.44 -0.65 -6.67
CA GLN A 184 -13.87 -0.54 -8.08
C GLN A 184 -12.90 -1.22 -9.05
N TYR A 185 -11.63 -1.35 -8.66
CA TYR A 185 -10.55 -1.90 -9.47
C TYR A 185 -9.90 -3.06 -8.72
N LEU A 186 -10.57 -4.23 -8.76
CA LEU A 186 -9.99 -5.49 -8.30
C LEU A 186 -8.89 -5.95 -9.26
N LEU A 187 -9.23 -6.01 -10.55
CA LEU A 187 -8.31 -6.38 -11.63
C LEU A 187 -7.75 -5.14 -12.31
N ASP A 188 -6.51 -5.23 -12.77
CA ASP A 188 -5.88 -4.20 -13.58
C ASP A 188 -6.67 -3.98 -14.89
N THR A 189 -6.86 -2.72 -15.27
CA THR A 189 -7.56 -2.32 -16.49
C THR A 189 -6.60 -1.80 -17.55
N ASP A 190 -7.02 -1.83 -18.81
CA ASP A 190 -6.32 -1.18 -19.92
C ASP A 190 -6.54 0.34 -19.94
N SER A 191 -6.13 1.00 -21.03
CA SER A 191 -6.28 2.46 -21.20
C SER A 191 -7.72 2.92 -21.33
N GLU A 192 -8.64 2.03 -21.71
CA GLU A 192 -10.08 2.28 -21.85
C GLU A 192 -10.85 1.92 -20.56
N GLY A 193 -10.12 1.54 -19.50
CA GLY A 193 -10.72 1.12 -18.23
C GLY A 193 -11.37 -0.27 -18.28
N GLN A 194 -11.08 -1.07 -19.31
CA GLN A 194 -11.60 -2.43 -19.43
C GLN A 194 -10.64 -3.44 -18.81
N VAL A 195 -11.18 -4.48 -18.18
CA VAL A 195 -10.37 -5.59 -17.65
C VAL A 195 -9.93 -6.46 -18.83
N PRO A 196 -8.63 -6.62 -19.11
CA PRO A 196 -8.16 -7.48 -20.18
C PRO A 196 -8.50 -8.95 -19.91
N THR A 197 -8.67 -9.72 -20.99
CA THR A 197 -8.92 -11.16 -20.94
C THR A 197 -7.76 -11.91 -20.30
N GLU A 198 -6.53 -11.57 -20.71
CA GLU A 198 -5.30 -12.11 -20.15
C GLU A 198 -4.72 -11.16 -19.10
N GLN A 199 -3.99 -11.69 -18.12
CA GLN A 199 -3.29 -10.83 -17.17
C GLN A 199 -2.13 -10.12 -17.88
N HIS A 200 -1.96 -8.82 -17.61
CA HIS A 200 -0.76 -8.09 -18.02
C HIS A 200 0.18 -7.88 -16.84
N VAL A 201 1.47 -8.12 -17.06
CA VAL A 201 2.54 -7.91 -16.08
C VAL A 201 3.57 -6.94 -16.66
N VAL A 202 4.06 -6.03 -15.84
CA VAL A 202 5.15 -5.11 -16.22
C VAL A 202 6.42 -5.47 -15.49
N LEU A 203 7.47 -5.76 -16.23
CA LEU A 203 8.78 -6.14 -15.72
C LEU A 203 9.86 -5.16 -16.20
N GLU A 204 10.95 -5.07 -15.46
CA GLU A 204 12.12 -4.28 -15.83
C GLU A 204 13.16 -5.16 -16.51
N LEU A 205 13.69 -4.70 -17.66
CA LEU A 205 14.82 -5.34 -18.34
C LEU A 205 16.14 -5.02 -17.62
N GLN A 206 16.89 -6.04 -17.23
CA GLN A 206 18.23 -5.93 -16.64
C GLN A 206 19.34 -6.02 -17.70
N GLU A 207 20.57 -5.70 -17.30
CA GLU A 207 21.76 -5.74 -18.18
C GLU A 207 22.06 -7.14 -18.74
N ASP A 208 21.75 -8.18 -17.97
CA ASP A 208 21.94 -9.58 -18.37
C ASP A 208 20.75 -10.15 -19.18
N GLY A 209 19.81 -9.30 -19.59
CA GLY A 209 18.63 -9.68 -20.36
C GLY A 209 17.47 -10.23 -19.51
N LYS A 210 17.63 -10.37 -18.19
CA LYS A 210 16.54 -10.80 -17.31
C LYS A 210 15.43 -9.77 -17.23
N LEU A 211 14.20 -10.27 -17.06
CA LEU A 211 13.00 -9.49 -16.81
C LEU A 211 12.62 -9.66 -15.35
N VAL A 212 12.66 -8.58 -14.58
CA VAL A 212 12.53 -8.64 -13.13
C VAL A 212 11.40 -7.77 -12.58
N THR A 213 10.91 -8.14 -11.40
CA THR A 213 9.96 -7.36 -10.60
C THR A 213 10.64 -6.21 -9.87
N SER A 214 9.82 -5.35 -9.22
CA SER A 214 10.33 -4.24 -8.39
C SER A 214 10.68 -4.63 -6.94
N ASP A 215 10.69 -5.93 -6.62
CA ASP A 215 11.02 -6.43 -5.28
C ASP A 215 12.51 -6.18 -4.95
N ASP A 216 12.87 -6.29 -3.66
CA ASP A 216 14.25 -6.18 -3.20
C ASP A 216 14.59 -7.40 -2.32
N PRO A 217 15.43 -8.34 -2.80
CA PRO A 217 16.05 -8.38 -4.13
C PRO A 217 15.03 -8.63 -5.26
N PRO A 218 15.32 -8.21 -6.50
CA PRO A 218 14.41 -8.37 -7.64
C PRO A 218 14.22 -9.84 -8.02
N ILE A 219 12.99 -10.22 -8.39
CA ILE A 219 12.62 -11.59 -8.77
C ILE A 219 12.55 -11.67 -10.30
N ALA A 220 13.30 -12.60 -10.89
CA ALA A 220 13.31 -12.82 -12.33
C ALA A 220 12.14 -13.71 -12.76
N PHE A 221 11.40 -13.26 -13.77
CA PHE A 221 10.28 -13.98 -14.37
C PHE A 221 10.63 -14.59 -15.73
N GLY A 222 11.76 -14.20 -16.30
CA GLY A 222 12.22 -14.68 -17.60
C GLY A 222 13.41 -13.86 -18.10
N SER A 223 13.74 -14.05 -19.37
CA SER A 223 14.80 -13.29 -20.03
C SER A 223 14.46 -13.09 -21.50
N LEU A 224 14.95 -11.99 -22.07
CA LEU A 224 14.94 -11.75 -23.51
C LEU A 224 16.29 -12.11 -24.10
N ASP A 225 16.29 -12.66 -25.32
CA ASP A 225 17.52 -12.91 -26.05
C ASP A 225 18.15 -11.59 -26.56
N ASN A 226 19.47 -11.60 -26.68
CA ASN A 226 20.24 -10.42 -27.09
C ASN A 226 19.88 -9.93 -28.50
N GLU A 227 19.50 -10.83 -29.41
CA GLU A 227 19.12 -10.48 -30.77
C GLU A 227 17.82 -9.69 -30.78
N PHE A 228 16.82 -10.10 -29.99
CA PHE A 228 15.56 -9.42 -29.79
C PHE A 228 15.74 -8.05 -29.12
N ILE A 229 16.58 -7.98 -28.08
CA ILE A 229 16.90 -6.71 -27.39
C ILE A 229 17.48 -5.69 -28.38
N GLN A 230 18.44 -6.11 -29.22
CA GLN A 230 19.06 -5.25 -30.22
C GLN A 230 18.09 -4.83 -31.31
N LYS A 231 17.34 -5.78 -31.90
CA LYS A 231 16.35 -5.50 -32.96
C LYS A 231 15.24 -4.57 -32.48
N SER A 232 14.85 -4.68 -31.21
CA SER A 232 13.80 -3.86 -30.60
C SER A 232 14.30 -2.55 -29.98
N ASN A 233 15.62 -2.29 -30.04
CA ASN A 233 16.28 -1.12 -29.43
C ASN A 233 15.93 -0.95 -27.94
N LEU A 234 15.86 -2.06 -27.21
CA LEU A 234 15.59 -2.07 -25.78
C LEU A 234 16.88 -1.80 -25.00
N ARG A 235 16.74 -1.19 -23.82
CA ARG A 235 17.86 -0.87 -22.93
C ARG A 235 17.57 -1.35 -21.51
N PRO A 236 18.61 -1.68 -20.73
CA PRO A 236 18.46 -1.91 -19.30
C PRO A 236 17.69 -0.75 -18.62
N GLY A 237 16.83 -1.07 -17.67
CA GLY A 237 15.89 -0.15 -17.02
C GLY A 237 14.63 0.14 -17.85
N ASN A 238 14.49 -0.41 -19.06
CA ASN A 238 13.21 -0.34 -19.77
C ASN A 238 12.17 -1.19 -19.05
N LEU A 239 11.02 -0.58 -18.76
CA LEU A 239 9.84 -1.29 -18.35
C LEU A 239 9.15 -1.85 -19.60
N LEU A 240 8.70 -3.11 -19.52
CA LEU A 240 8.07 -3.83 -20.62
C LEU A 240 6.80 -4.51 -20.12
N ARG A 241 5.72 -4.45 -20.90
CA ARG A 241 4.45 -5.11 -20.58
C ARG A 241 4.37 -6.46 -21.29
N PHE A 242 4.01 -7.49 -20.57
CA PHE A 242 3.82 -8.84 -21.08
C PHE A 242 2.40 -9.32 -20.80
N SER A 243 1.84 -10.07 -21.74
CA SER A 243 0.64 -10.86 -21.51
C SER A 243 1.02 -12.21 -20.92
N VAL A 244 0.24 -12.63 -19.94
CA VAL A 244 0.39 -13.89 -19.21
C VAL A 244 -0.82 -14.74 -19.54
N ARG A 245 -0.57 -15.85 -20.24
CA ARG A 245 -1.60 -16.83 -20.55
C ARG A 245 -1.72 -17.84 -19.44
N ASP A 246 -2.93 -18.28 -19.14
CA ASP A 246 -3.18 -19.17 -18.01
C ASP A 246 -2.43 -20.49 -18.12
N GLU A 247 -2.28 -21.03 -19.34
CA GLU A 247 -1.54 -22.26 -19.60
C GLU A 247 -0.03 -22.14 -19.37
N SER A 248 0.53 -20.93 -19.33
CA SER A 248 1.96 -20.72 -19.11
C SER A 248 2.32 -20.54 -17.63
N VAL A 249 1.32 -20.45 -16.74
CA VAL A 249 1.52 -20.24 -15.31
C VAL A 249 1.59 -21.58 -14.57
N LYS A 250 2.62 -21.73 -13.74
CA LYS A 250 2.74 -22.82 -12.77
C LYS A 250 2.94 -22.25 -11.38
N LEU A 251 2.23 -22.81 -10.41
CA LEU A 251 2.44 -22.53 -9.00
C LEU A 251 3.22 -23.70 -8.39
N VAL A 252 4.49 -23.45 -8.06
CA VAL A 252 5.40 -24.45 -7.47
C VAL A 252 5.86 -23.92 -6.12
N ASP A 253 5.55 -24.64 -5.04
CA ASP A 253 5.90 -24.25 -3.67
C ASP A 253 5.49 -22.80 -3.30
N GLY A 254 4.30 -22.38 -3.74
CA GLY A 254 3.79 -21.02 -3.52
C GLY A 254 4.44 -19.93 -4.38
N LYS A 255 5.35 -20.29 -5.29
CA LYS A 255 5.98 -19.35 -6.24
C LYS A 255 5.33 -19.46 -7.61
N MET A 256 5.12 -18.31 -8.22
CA MET A 256 4.61 -18.22 -9.58
C MET A 256 5.76 -18.28 -10.59
N GLU A 257 5.73 -19.31 -11.43
CA GLU A 257 6.59 -19.43 -12.60
C GLU A 257 5.77 -19.15 -13.86
N ILE A 258 6.28 -18.29 -14.74
CA ILE A 258 5.65 -17.99 -16.03
C ILE A 258 6.56 -18.52 -17.12
N GLY A 259 6.09 -19.49 -17.90
CA GLY A 259 6.87 -20.15 -18.95
C GLY A 259 7.14 -19.23 -20.15
N GLU A 260 6.08 -18.79 -20.83
CA GLU A 260 6.19 -17.91 -22.00
C GLU A 260 5.60 -16.52 -21.69
N LEU A 261 6.42 -15.49 -21.82
CA LEU A 261 6.03 -14.08 -21.72
C LEU A 261 5.87 -13.48 -23.11
N GLN A 262 4.67 -13.02 -23.45
CA GLN A 262 4.39 -12.41 -24.76
C GLN A 262 4.37 -10.88 -24.64
N LEU A 263 5.25 -10.19 -25.36
CA LEU A 263 5.34 -8.72 -25.28
C LEU A 263 4.02 -8.08 -25.77
N ALA A 264 3.33 -7.38 -24.88
CA ALA A 264 2.00 -6.79 -25.11
C ALA A 264 2.04 -5.30 -25.51
N GLY A 265 3.23 -4.76 -25.82
CA GLY A 265 3.40 -3.43 -26.43
C GLY A 265 3.77 -2.29 -25.46
N LYS A 266 3.55 -1.05 -25.91
CA LYS A 266 4.07 0.18 -25.28
C LYS A 266 3.38 0.49 -23.95
N LEU A 267 4.19 0.81 -22.94
CA LEU A 267 3.72 1.25 -21.63
C LEU A 267 3.22 2.69 -21.62
N ASN A 268 2.37 2.98 -20.64
CA ASN A 268 2.06 4.36 -20.26
C ASN A 268 3.34 5.04 -19.77
N ARG A 269 3.66 6.22 -20.33
CA ARG A 269 4.84 7.03 -19.97
C ARG A 269 4.88 7.45 -18.50
N SER A 270 3.75 7.43 -17.79
CA SER A 270 3.70 7.75 -16.36
C SER A 270 4.20 6.60 -15.45
N ARG A 271 4.30 5.38 -15.98
CA ARG A 271 4.73 4.22 -15.21
C ARG A 271 6.24 4.26 -14.98
N THR A 272 6.62 4.09 -13.72
CA THR A 272 8.00 4.28 -13.25
C THR A 272 8.57 3.07 -12.51
N PHE A 273 7.76 2.03 -12.27
CA PHE A 273 8.18 0.81 -11.59
C PHE A 273 7.57 -0.42 -12.27
N ALA A 274 8.31 -1.54 -12.25
CA ALA A 274 7.78 -2.88 -12.50
C ALA A 274 6.67 -3.24 -11.49
N ASP A 275 5.91 -4.31 -11.76
CA ASP A 275 5.02 -4.92 -10.77
C ASP A 275 5.86 -5.65 -9.71
N SER A 276 5.33 -5.74 -8.49
CA SER A 276 5.90 -6.62 -7.45
C SER A 276 5.42 -8.04 -7.67
N HIS A 277 6.18 -9.02 -7.20
CA HIS A 277 5.81 -10.43 -7.27
C HIS A 277 4.44 -10.68 -6.63
N SER A 278 4.19 -10.13 -5.44
CA SER A 278 2.89 -10.24 -4.76
C SER A 278 1.74 -9.67 -5.59
N LYS A 279 1.95 -8.58 -6.33
CA LYS A 279 0.92 -8.02 -7.22
C LYS A 279 0.61 -8.97 -8.37
N VAL A 280 1.65 -9.54 -8.98
CA VAL A 280 1.50 -10.49 -10.09
C VAL A 280 0.70 -11.71 -9.64
N LEU A 281 1.05 -12.27 -8.48
CA LEU A 281 0.34 -13.41 -7.90
C LEU A 281 -1.09 -13.05 -7.51
N PHE A 282 -1.33 -11.88 -6.92
CA PHE A 282 -2.68 -11.42 -6.57
C PHE A 282 -3.58 -11.27 -7.80
N GLN A 283 -3.09 -10.66 -8.89
CA GLN A 283 -3.88 -10.50 -10.12
C GLN A 283 -4.21 -11.84 -10.76
N TYR A 284 -3.31 -12.83 -10.66
CA TYR A 284 -3.57 -14.19 -11.11
C TYR A 284 -4.62 -14.86 -10.22
N ALA A 285 -4.42 -14.87 -8.90
CA ALA A 285 -5.35 -15.44 -7.94
C ALA A 285 -6.75 -14.81 -8.06
N ALA A 286 -6.86 -13.49 -8.21
CA ALA A 286 -8.13 -12.79 -8.36
C ALA A 286 -8.95 -13.22 -9.58
N ARG A 287 -8.31 -13.81 -10.61
CA ARG A 287 -8.98 -14.35 -11.80
C ARG A 287 -9.42 -15.81 -11.65
N HIS A 288 -8.75 -16.57 -10.81
CA HIS A 288 -8.87 -18.04 -10.76
C HIS A 288 -9.40 -18.56 -9.42
N ALA A 289 -8.82 -18.10 -8.32
CA ALA A 289 -9.12 -18.53 -6.96
C ALA A 289 -8.81 -17.37 -5.98
N PRO A 290 -9.67 -16.35 -5.89
CA PRO A 290 -9.41 -15.19 -5.05
C PRO A 290 -9.45 -15.57 -3.56
N LEU A 291 -8.57 -14.97 -2.76
CA LEU A 291 -8.75 -14.91 -1.31
C LEU A 291 -9.98 -14.07 -1.00
N ARG A 292 -11.01 -14.67 -0.40
CA ARG A 292 -12.28 -14.00 -0.12
C ARG A 292 -12.34 -13.46 1.30
N ILE A 293 -13.30 -12.59 1.55
CA ILE A 293 -13.53 -12.05 2.90
C ILE A 293 -13.85 -13.16 3.91
N GLU A 294 -14.54 -14.23 3.49
CA GLU A 294 -14.85 -15.35 4.37
C GLU A 294 -13.60 -16.10 4.82
N ASP A 295 -12.56 -16.15 3.98
CA ASP A 295 -11.30 -16.79 4.30
C ASP A 295 -10.51 -15.96 5.33
N LEU A 296 -10.59 -14.61 5.25
CA LEU A 296 -10.06 -13.71 6.27
C LEU A 296 -10.82 -13.83 7.59
N VAL A 297 -12.16 -13.91 7.54
CA VAL A 297 -13.00 -14.13 8.73
C VAL A 297 -12.65 -15.45 9.41
N ALA A 298 -12.48 -16.52 8.63
CA ALA A 298 -12.08 -17.83 9.15
C ALA A 298 -10.70 -17.77 9.83
N SER A 299 -9.73 -17.05 9.24
CA SER A 299 -8.40 -16.83 9.83
C SER A 299 -8.47 -16.06 11.16
N VAL A 300 -9.32 -15.05 11.27
CA VAL A 300 -9.54 -14.31 12.52
C VAL A 300 -10.12 -15.23 13.60
N GLN A 301 -11.08 -16.08 13.24
CA GLN A 301 -11.74 -17.01 14.17
C GLN A 301 -10.80 -18.14 14.65
N SER A 302 -10.04 -18.76 13.75
CA SER A 302 -9.09 -19.83 14.12
C SER A 302 -8.05 -19.33 15.11
N ASN A 303 -7.51 -18.13 14.85
CA ASN A 303 -6.47 -17.55 15.70
C ASN A 303 -7.00 -17.14 17.08
N SER A 304 -8.29 -16.81 17.19
CA SER A 304 -8.92 -16.47 18.48
C SER A 304 -9.09 -17.71 19.36
N MET A 305 -9.44 -18.86 18.77
CA MET A 305 -9.58 -20.13 19.50
C MET A 305 -8.24 -20.66 20.04
N GLU A 306 -7.15 -20.48 19.29
CA GLU A 306 -5.79 -20.83 19.78
C GLU A 306 -5.42 -20.03 21.03
N ILE A 307 -5.78 -18.74 21.08
CA ILE A 307 -5.50 -17.87 22.25
C ILE A 307 -6.28 -18.36 23.47
N GLU A 308 -7.59 -18.62 23.33
CA GLU A 308 -8.40 -19.14 24.43
C GLU A 308 -7.85 -20.46 24.98
N SER A 309 -7.39 -21.37 24.10
CA SER A 309 -6.78 -22.63 24.54
C SER A 309 -5.45 -22.43 25.31
N THR A 310 -4.63 -21.48 24.88
CA THR A 310 -3.32 -21.21 25.51
C THR A 310 -3.48 -20.53 26.87
N ASP A 311 -4.46 -19.62 27.00
CA ASP A 311 -4.78 -18.95 28.27
C ASP A 311 -5.36 -19.93 29.29
N ILE A 312 -6.17 -20.89 28.85
CA ILE A 312 -6.69 -21.97 29.71
C ILE A 312 -5.53 -22.87 30.18
N GLU A 313 -4.61 -23.27 29.31
CA GLU A 313 -3.45 -24.09 29.70
C GLU A 313 -2.53 -23.36 30.70
N MET A 314 -2.28 -22.06 30.51
CA MET A 314 -1.48 -21.28 31.46
C MET A 314 -2.16 -21.12 32.83
N GLN A 315 -3.49 -21.04 32.87
CA GLN A 315 -4.24 -21.02 34.14
C GLN A 315 -4.20 -22.37 34.86
N VAL A 316 -4.16 -23.49 34.12
CA VAL A 316 -4.06 -24.84 34.71
C VAL A 316 -2.66 -25.12 35.27
N ILE A 317 -1.60 -24.55 34.70
CA ILE A 317 -0.22 -24.73 35.18
C ILE A 317 0.08 -23.88 36.44
N GLN A 318 -0.72 -22.85 36.71
CA GLN A 318 -0.59 -21.98 37.89
C GLN A 318 -1.54 -22.34 39.05
N GLY A 319 -2.32 -23.42 38.92
CA GLY A 319 -3.29 -23.90 39.91
C GLY A 319 -2.79 -25.02 40.81
#